data_AF-A0A941X099-F1
#
_entry.id   AF-A0A941X099-F1
#
_cell.length_a   1.000
_cell.length_b   1.000
_cell.length_c   1.000
_cell.angle_alpha   90.00
_cell.angle_beta   90.00
_cell.angle_gamma   90.00
#
_symmetry.space_group_name_H-M   'P 1'
#
loop_
_entity.id
_entity.type
_entity.pdbx_description
1 polymer ?
#
loop_
_entity_poly.entity_id
_entity_poly.type
_entity_poly.pdbx_seq_one_letter_code
_entity_poly.pdbx_strand_id
1 'polypeptide(L)'
;MNVKKEKIIKDLKAFNYKLFIALCSLALAPAIYQSIRTFLIEKTVSSFAFDVIGQMKWFDLINETLLAFLIIPLYSILNKLFKENKELFATYVFKMMIIVFLFYGLFLVGILIYGKYFISFMNQNDMDLDVVNTYLYLETIAFFLGVIYNFSNVVFVVTGRAQNMYILLVVNAFLLIITDFFFLTQR
;
A
#
# COMPACT_ATOMS: atom_id res chain seq x y z
N MET A 1 33.34 -21.83 -17.48
CA MET A 1 33.02 -21.18 -16.19
C MET A 1 33.22 -19.65 -16.23
N ASN A 2 34.23 -19.11 -16.93
CA ASN A 2 34.49 -17.65 -17.03
C ASN A 2 33.40 -16.84 -17.77
N VAL A 3 32.88 -17.34 -18.90
CA VAL A 3 31.87 -16.63 -19.70
C VAL A 3 30.58 -16.35 -18.92
N LYS A 4 30.21 -17.24 -17.98
CA LYS A 4 29.01 -17.08 -17.13
C LYS A 4 29.22 -15.98 -16.09
N LYS A 5 30.42 -15.87 -15.51
CA LYS A 5 30.78 -14.80 -14.56
C LYS A 5 30.85 -13.44 -15.24
N GLU A 6 31.45 -13.34 -16.43
CA GLU A 6 31.51 -12.09 -17.18
C GLU A 6 30.13 -11.59 -17.60
N LYS A 7 29.24 -12.51 -18.01
CA LYS A 7 27.84 -12.17 -18.33
C LYS A 7 27.09 -11.65 -17.11
N ILE A 8 27.21 -12.31 -15.96
CA ILE A 8 26.60 -11.87 -14.69
C ILE A 8 27.10 -10.47 -14.28
N ILE A 9 28.41 -10.21 -14.39
CA ILE A 9 29.00 -8.90 -14.07
C ILE A 9 28.49 -7.81 -15.02
N LYS A 10 28.32 -8.13 -16.31
CA LYS A 10 27.79 -7.20 -17.30
C LYS A 10 26.30 -6.90 -17.08
N ASP A 11 25.51 -7.91 -16.74
CA ASP A 11 24.09 -7.77 -16.43
C ASP A 11 23.87 -7.00 -15.11
N LEU A 12 24.72 -7.22 -14.10
CA LEU A 12 24.74 -6.42 -12.87
C LEU A 12 25.03 -4.94 -13.16
N LYS A 13 26.03 -4.64 -14.00
CA LYS A 13 26.32 -3.24 -14.39
C LYS A 13 25.19 -2.58 -15.20
N ALA A 14 24.39 -3.37 -15.92
CA ALA A 14 23.23 -2.88 -16.67
C ALA A 14 21.97 -2.70 -15.80
N PHE A 15 22.01 -3.13 -14.53
CA PHE A 15 20.89 -3.02 -13.61
C PHE A 15 20.61 -1.56 -13.23
N ASN A 16 19.33 -1.19 -13.15
CA ASN A 16 18.93 0.17 -12.77
C ASN A 16 18.96 0.36 -11.25
N TYR A 17 20.16 0.51 -10.70
CA TYR A 17 20.39 0.70 -9.27
C TYR A 17 19.63 1.91 -8.70
N LYS A 18 19.46 2.98 -9.49
CA LYS A 18 18.70 4.16 -9.06
C LYS A 18 17.23 3.82 -8.80
N LEU A 19 16.60 3.08 -9.71
CA LEU A 19 15.22 2.61 -9.55
C LEU A 19 15.10 1.62 -8.38
N PHE A 20 16.06 0.72 -8.24
CA PHE A 20 16.09 -0.26 -7.17
C PHE A 20 16.20 0.39 -5.79
N ILE A 21 17.13 1.32 -5.60
CA ILE A 21 17.28 2.05 -4.34
C ILE A 21 16.01 2.85 -4.04
N ALA A 22 15.40 3.49 -5.05
CA ALA A 22 14.14 4.20 -4.87
C ALA A 22 13.03 3.28 -4.35
N LEU A 23 12.90 2.08 -4.93
CA LEU A 23 11.93 1.07 -4.48
C LEU A 23 12.24 0.56 -3.06
N CYS A 24 13.51 0.29 -2.75
CA CYS A 24 13.92 -0.11 -1.40
C CYS A 24 13.57 0.97 -0.37
N SER A 25 13.86 2.24 -0.65
CA SER A 25 13.48 3.35 0.23
C SER A 25 11.96 3.45 0.39
N LEU A 26 11.22 3.26 -0.71
CA LEU A 26 9.75 3.34 -0.73
C LEU A 26 9.07 2.24 0.08
N ALA A 27 9.71 1.08 0.23
CA ALA A 27 9.24 0.01 1.13
C ALA A 27 9.76 0.16 2.57
N LEU A 28 11.04 0.50 2.73
CA LEU A 28 11.73 0.45 4.02
C LEU A 28 11.36 1.63 4.93
N ALA A 29 11.26 2.84 4.39
CA ALA A 29 10.95 4.01 5.22
C ALA A 29 9.57 3.92 5.88
N PRO A 30 8.47 3.54 5.17
CA PRO A 30 7.17 3.32 5.80
C PRO A 30 7.19 2.17 6.81
N ALA A 31 7.91 1.08 6.52
CA ALA A 31 7.98 -0.07 7.42
C ALA A 31 8.63 0.31 8.77
N ILE A 32 9.76 1.02 8.74
CA ILE A 32 10.44 1.50 9.95
C ILE A 32 9.51 2.41 10.74
N TYR A 33 8.85 3.35 10.07
CA TYR A 33 7.92 4.27 10.72
C TYR A 33 6.77 3.53 11.40
N GLN A 34 6.12 2.60 10.69
CA GLN A 34 5.01 1.82 11.24
C GLN A 34 5.44 0.96 12.43
N SER A 35 6.62 0.36 12.40
CA SER A 35 7.15 -0.41 13.53
C SER A 35 7.37 0.47 14.76
N ILE A 36 8.00 1.65 14.59
CA ILE A 36 8.24 2.59 15.69
C ILE A 36 6.90 3.06 16.26
N ARG A 37 5.95 3.47 15.41
CA ARG A 37 4.62 3.92 15.81
C ARG A 37 3.86 2.86 16.61
N THR A 38 3.87 1.61 16.14
CA THR A 38 3.20 0.49 16.82
C THR A 38 3.78 0.25 18.22
N PHE A 39 5.11 0.24 18.34
CA PHE A 39 5.79 0.09 19.63
C PHE A 39 5.49 1.24 20.61
N LEU A 40 5.38 2.47 20.11
CA LEU A 40 5.01 3.61 20.95
C LEU A 40 3.55 3.56 21.39
N ILE A 41 2.63 3.13 20.51
CA ILE A 41 1.20 2.99 20.81
C ILE A 41 0.98 1.94 21.90
N GLU A 42 1.65 0.78 21.82
CA GLU A 42 1.58 -0.29 22.82
C GLU A 42 1.88 0.24 24.24
N LYS A 43 2.84 1.17 24.37
CA LYS A 43 3.26 1.71 25.66
C LYS A 43 2.40 2.85 26.19
N THR A 44 1.59 3.48 25.34
CA THR A 44 0.94 4.77 25.66
C THR A 44 -0.58 4.70 25.67
N VAL A 45 -1.17 3.64 25.12
CA VAL A 45 -2.62 3.52 24.93
C VAL A 45 -3.22 2.50 25.92
N SER A 46 -4.48 2.72 26.33
CA SER A 46 -5.20 1.79 27.19
C SER A 46 -5.38 0.42 26.52
N SER A 47 -5.49 -0.65 27.33
CA SER A 47 -5.69 -2.02 26.85
C SER A 47 -6.87 -2.15 25.87
N PHE A 48 -7.96 -1.41 26.12
CA PHE A 48 -9.13 -1.40 25.25
C PHE A 48 -8.82 -0.87 23.84
N ALA A 49 -8.12 0.25 23.73
CA ALA A 49 -7.79 0.81 22.43
C ALA A 49 -6.67 0.02 21.72
N PHE A 50 -5.81 -0.66 22.47
CA PHE A 50 -4.86 -1.63 21.90
C PHE A 50 -5.58 -2.82 21.25
N ASP A 51 -6.60 -3.38 21.90
CA ASP A 51 -7.39 -4.49 21.36
C ASP A 51 -8.14 -4.09 20.07
N VAL A 52 -8.72 -2.88 20.02
CA VAL A 52 -9.36 -2.34 18.80
C VAL A 52 -8.35 -2.23 17.65
N ILE A 53 -7.15 -1.71 17.91
CA ILE A 53 -6.08 -1.61 16.91
C ILE A 53 -5.65 -2.99 16.43
N GLY A 54 -5.55 -3.97 17.35
CA GLY A 54 -5.26 -5.36 17.01
C GLY A 54 -6.31 -5.97 16.06
N GLN A 55 -7.59 -5.69 16.27
CA GLN A 55 -8.65 -6.13 15.35
C GLN A 55 -8.56 -5.43 13.98
N MET A 56 -8.23 -4.15 13.94
CA MET A 56 -8.03 -3.43 12.68
C MET A 56 -6.87 -4.00 11.85
N LYS A 57 -5.84 -4.58 12.50
CA LYS A 57 -4.73 -5.21 11.77
C LYS A 57 -5.14 -6.39 10.90
N TRP A 58 -6.23 -7.09 11.22
CA TRP A 58 -6.76 -8.12 10.32
C TRP A 58 -7.31 -7.53 9.03
N PHE A 59 -8.00 -6.39 9.10
CA PHE A 59 -8.50 -5.69 7.92
C PHE A 59 -7.35 -5.14 7.08
N ASP A 60 -6.31 -4.57 7.73
CA ASP A 60 -5.08 -4.15 7.05
C ASP A 60 -4.47 -5.31 6.27
N LEU A 61 -4.36 -6.49 6.90
CA LEU A 61 -3.75 -7.67 6.28
C LEU A 61 -4.54 -8.17 5.07
N ILE A 62 -5.87 -8.24 5.18
CA ILE A 62 -6.73 -8.63 4.05
C ILE A 62 -6.57 -7.62 2.92
N ASN A 63 -6.59 -6.33 3.24
CA ASN A 63 -6.40 -5.27 2.28
C ASN A 63 -5.05 -5.36 1.56
N GLU A 64 -3.95 -5.47 2.30
CA GLU A 64 -2.60 -5.60 1.74
C GLU A 64 -2.47 -6.82 0.82
N THR A 65 -3.07 -7.95 1.22
CA THR A 65 -3.06 -9.19 0.43
C THR A 65 -3.82 -9.01 -0.89
N LEU A 66 -5.04 -8.47 -0.84
CA LEU A 66 -5.84 -8.21 -2.04
C LEU A 66 -5.15 -7.21 -2.96
N LEU A 67 -4.60 -6.15 -2.38
CA LEU A 67 -3.88 -5.12 -3.11
C LEU A 67 -2.65 -5.71 -3.80
N ALA A 68 -1.85 -6.54 -3.11
CA ALA A 68 -0.71 -7.22 -3.71
C ALA A 68 -1.15 -8.12 -4.87
N PHE A 69 -2.25 -8.85 -4.72
CA PHE A 69 -2.81 -9.70 -5.76
C PHE A 69 -3.21 -8.93 -7.02
N LEU A 70 -3.75 -7.71 -6.88
CA LEU A 70 -4.10 -6.85 -8.01
C LEU A 70 -2.89 -6.13 -8.60
N ILE A 71 -1.99 -5.63 -7.74
CA ILE A 71 -0.90 -4.74 -8.12
C ILE A 71 0.28 -5.49 -8.76
N ILE A 72 0.64 -6.67 -8.25
CA ILE A 72 1.80 -7.43 -8.75
C ILE A 72 1.66 -7.78 -10.24
N PRO A 73 0.53 -8.33 -10.73
CA PRO A 73 0.35 -8.62 -12.15
C PRO A 73 0.41 -7.39 -13.05
N LEU A 74 -0.05 -6.23 -12.55
CA LEU A 74 -0.05 -4.98 -13.32
C LEU A 74 1.35 -4.52 -13.70
N TYR A 75 2.36 -4.77 -12.85
CA TYR A 75 3.75 -4.49 -13.22
C TYR A 75 4.15 -5.21 -14.50
N SER A 76 3.76 -6.49 -14.64
CA SER A 76 4.06 -7.27 -15.84
C SER A 76 3.26 -6.78 -17.05
N ILE A 77 1.95 -6.61 -16.89
CA ILE A 77 1.03 -6.21 -17.96
C ILE A 77 1.40 -4.83 -18.51
N LEU A 78 1.52 -3.82 -17.64
CA LEU A 78 1.82 -2.46 -18.05
C LEU A 78 3.23 -2.35 -18.62
N ASN A 79 4.22 -3.08 -18.11
CA ASN A 79 5.56 -3.10 -18.68
C ASN A 79 5.59 -3.67 -20.10
N LYS A 80 4.81 -4.72 -20.37
CA LYS A 80 4.66 -5.26 -21.73
C LYS A 80 4.02 -4.23 -22.66
N LEU A 81 2.90 -3.64 -22.24
CA LEU A 81 2.18 -2.63 -23.03
C LEU A 81 3.01 -1.37 -23.30
N PHE A 82 3.84 -0.94 -22.33
CA PHE A 82 4.74 0.19 -22.49
C PHE A 82 5.81 -0.05 -23.57
N LYS A 83 6.31 -1.29 -23.68
CA LYS A 83 7.32 -1.68 -24.69
C LYS A 83 6.71 -1.86 -26.08
N GLU A 84 5.52 -2.44 -26.15
CA GLU A 84 4.86 -2.76 -27.42
C GLU A 84 4.19 -1.54 -28.07
N ASN A 85 3.58 -0.66 -27.27
CA ASN A 85 2.76 0.43 -27.80
C ASN A 85 2.78 1.69 -26.92
N LYS A 86 3.91 2.39 -26.95
CA LYS A 86 4.17 3.57 -26.10
C LYS A 86 3.17 4.71 -26.31
N GLU A 87 2.69 4.90 -27.54
CA GLU A 87 1.73 5.98 -27.87
C GLU A 87 0.35 5.76 -27.23
N LEU A 88 -0.11 4.51 -27.17
CA LEU A 88 -1.39 4.13 -26.56
C LEU A 88 -1.28 3.81 -25.06
N PHE A 89 -0.09 3.93 -24.47
CA PHE A 89 0.17 3.56 -23.08
C PHE A 89 -0.76 4.27 -22.09
N ALA A 90 -1.01 5.57 -22.27
CA ALA A 90 -1.91 6.33 -21.41
C ALA A 90 -3.34 5.76 -21.40
N THR A 91 -3.85 5.36 -22.58
CA THR A 91 -5.17 4.74 -22.72
C THR A 91 -5.22 3.37 -22.03
N TYR A 92 -4.15 2.58 -22.14
CA TYR A 92 -4.07 1.29 -21.44
C TYR A 92 -4.00 1.46 -19.92
N VAL A 93 -3.22 2.42 -19.43
CA VAL A 93 -3.16 2.76 -18.00
C VAL A 93 -4.55 3.14 -17.50
N PHE A 94 -5.27 4.00 -18.22
CA PHE A 94 -6.62 4.40 -17.83
C PHE A 94 -7.61 3.22 -17.78
N LYS A 95 -7.59 2.34 -18.79
CA LYS A 95 -8.42 1.11 -18.81
C LYS A 95 -8.11 0.20 -17.62
N MET A 96 -6.83 -0.03 -17.34
CA MET A 96 -6.42 -0.86 -16.21
C MET A 96 -6.79 -0.23 -14.87
N MET A 97 -6.69 1.10 -14.76
CA MET A 97 -7.14 1.82 -13.57
C MET A 97 -8.63 1.57 -13.31
N ILE A 98 -9.48 1.71 -14.32
CA ILE A 98 -10.92 1.43 -14.17
C ILE A 98 -11.16 0.00 -13.70
N ILE A 99 -10.49 -0.99 -14.31
CA ILE A 99 -10.64 -2.40 -13.92
C ILE A 99 -10.26 -2.60 -12.45
N VAL A 100 -9.09 -2.10 -12.04
CA VAL A 100 -8.61 -2.23 -10.65
C VAL A 100 -9.57 -1.55 -9.68
N PHE A 101 -10.05 -0.36 -10.00
CA PHE A 101 -10.97 0.38 -9.15
C PHE A 101 -12.34 -0.28 -9.05
N LEU A 102 -12.83 -0.91 -10.12
CA LEU A 102 -14.07 -1.67 -10.07
C LEU A 102 -13.93 -2.91 -9.19
N PHE A 103 -12.90 -3.73 -9.42
CA PHE A 103 -12.67 -4.94 -8.63
C PHE A 103 -12.41 -4.63 -7.16
N TYR A 104 -11.54 -3.66 -6.88
CA TYR A 104 -11.24 -3.27 -5.52
C TYR A 104 -12.40 -2.50 -4.86
N GLY A 105 -13.13 -1.69 -5.62
CA GLY A 105 -14.31 -0.98 -5.14
C GLY A 105 -15.42 -1.93 -4.69
N LEU A 106 -15.63 -3.05 -5.40
CA LEU A 106 -16.54 -4.11 -4.96
C LEU A 106 -16.12 -4.70 -3.60
N PHE A 107 -14.82 -4.88 -3.39
CA PHE A 107 -14.30 -5.33 -2.10
C PHE A 107 -14.54 -4.31 -0.98
N LEU A 108 -14.30 -3.01 -1.23
CA LEU A 108 -14.59 -1.96 -0.24
C LEU A 108 -16.08 -1.90 0.11
N VAL A 109 -16.96 -2.00 -0.88
CA VAL A 109 -18.42 -2.09 -0.64
C VAL A 109 -18.76 -3.32 0.19
N GLY A 110 -18.09 -4.45 -0.07
CA GLY A 110 -18.20 -5.65 0.76
C GLY A 110 -17.81 -5.41 2.23
N ILE A 111 -16.72 -4.69 2.49
CA ILE A 111 -16.33 -4.28 3.84
C ILE A 111 -17.40 -3.39 4.48
N LEU A 112 -17.95 -2.42 3.76
CA LEU A 112 -18.95 -1.51 4.32
C LEU A 112 -20.27 -2.23 4.70
N ILE A 113 -20.69 -3.22 3.90
CA ILE A 113 -21.93 -3.97 4.14
C ILE A 113 -21.72 -5.06 5.20
N TYR A 114 -20.64 -5.83 5.09
CA TYR A 114 -20.39 -7.01 5.92
C TYR A 114 -19.37 -6.78 7.04
N GLY A 115 -18.85 -5.57 7.21
CA GLY A 115 -17.78 -5.24 8.16
C GLY A 115 -18.11 -5.67 9.58
N LYS A 116 -19.30 -5.29 10.10
CA LYS A 116 -19.78 -5.74 11.41
C LYS A 116 -19.83 -7.26 11.55
N TYR A 117 -20.25 -7.96 10.49
CA TYR A 117 -20.32 -9.42 10.48
C TYR A 117 -18.91 -10.04 10.53
N PHE A 118 -17.97 -9.52 9.75
CA PHE A 118 -16.56 -9.92 9.79
C PHE A 118 -15.91 -9.66 11.16
N ILE A 119 -16.15 -8.47 11.75
CA ILE A 119 -15.65 -8.14 13.09
C ILE A 119 -16.16 -9.15 14.12
N SER A 120 -17.42 -9.60 14.02
CA SER A 120 -18.00 -10.53 14.99
C SER A 120 -17.28 -11.89 15.06
N PHE A 121 -16.68 -12.37 13.95
CA PHE A 121 -15.86 -13.58 13.95
C PHE A 121 -14.49 -13.38 14.57
N MET A 122 -13.98 -12.14 14.56
CA MET A 122 -12.64 -11.81 15.05
C MET A 122 -12.69 -11.28 16.50
N ASN A 123 -13.87 -10.91 17.01
CA ASN A 123 -14.07 -10.38 18.34
C ASN A 123 -13.94 -11.46 19.42
N GLN A 124 -12.72 -11.63 19.94
CA GLN A 124 -12.41 -12.60 21.00
C GLN A 124 -12.63 -12.05 22.43
N ASN A 125 -12.76 -10.72 22.60
CA ASN A 125 -12.73 -10.04 23.91
C ASN A 125 -14.04 -9.29 24.24
N ASP A 126 -15.18 -9.65 23.62
CA ASP A 126 -16.48 -8.97 23.81
C ASP A 126 -16.40 -7.44 23.62
N MET A 127 -15.58 -6.98 22.67
CA MET A 127 -15.43 -5.57 22.38
C MET A 127 -16.69 -4.97 21.77
N ASP A 128 -16.91 -3.68 22.02
CA ASP A 128 -17.99 -2.91 21.43
C ASP A 128 -17.84 -2.85 19.90
N LEU A 129 -18.74 -3.56 19.21
CA LEU A 129 -18.77 -3.68 17.76
C LEU A 129 -18.99 -2.33 17.06
N ASP A 130 -19.65 -1.37 17.71
CA ASP A 130 -19.94 -0.07 17.11
C ASP A 130 -18.71 0.83 17.09
N VAL A 131 -17.86 0.74 18.12
CA VAL A 131 -16.57 1.43 18.15
C VAL A 131 -15.67 0.89 17.05
N VAL A 132 -15.49 -0.44 16.99
CA VAL A 132 -14.64 -1.10 15.99
C VAL A 132 -15.14 -0.82 14.56
N ASN A 133 -16.45 -0.81 14.35
CA ASN A 133 -17.03 -0.50 13.04
C ASN A 133 -16.82 0.97 12.61
N THR A 134 -16.79 1.91 13.57
CA THR A 134 -16.47 3.31 13.28
C THR A 134 -15.02 3.46 12.80
N TYR A 135 -14.08 2.76 13.43
CA TYR A 135 -12.69 2.72 12.97
C TYR A 135 -12.57 2.08 11.58
N LEU A 136 -13.31 1.00 11.32
CA LEU A 136 -13.33 0.33 10.01
C LEU A 136 -13.78 1.26 8.88
N TYR A 137 -14.75 2.16 9.12
CA TYR A 137 -15.16 3.16 8.13
C TYR A 137 -14.03 4.13 7.77
N LEU A 138 -13.30 4.62 8.78
CA LEU A 138 -12.14 5.49 8.56
C LEU A 138 -11.04 4.74 7.80
N GLU A 139 -10.80 3.48 8.14
CA GLU A 139 -9.82 2.63 7.48
C GLU A 139 -10.19 2.36 6.02
N THR A 140 -11.47 2.21 5.70
CA THR A 140 -11.95 2.03 4.32
C THR A 140 -11.59 3.23 3.43
N ILE A 141 -11.60 4.45 3.97
CA ILE A 141 -11.15 5.66 3.26
C ILE A 141 -9.64 5.59 3.03
N ALA A 142 -8.86 5.18 4.04
CA ALA A 142 -7.42 5.00 3.93
C ALA A 142 -7.07 3.94 2.87
N PHE A 143 -7.80 2.82 2.83
CA PHE A 143 -7.67 1.76 1.85
C PHE A 143 -7.90 2.26 0.41
N PHE A 144 -8.94 3.07 0.20
CA PHE A 144 -9.20 3.68 -1.10
C PHE A 144 -8.03 4.56 -1.59
N LEU A 145 -7.50 5.42 -0.71
CA LEU A 145 -6.31 6.22 -1.00
C LEU A 145 -5.07 5.35 -1.27
N GLY A 146 -4.94 4.25 -0.53
CA GLY A 146 -3.89 3.25 -0.71
C GLY A 146 -3.86 2.63 -2.10
N VAL A 147 -5.01 2.36 -2.72
CA VAL A 147 -5.08 1.86 -4.11
C VAL A 147 -4.57 2.89 -5.10
N ILE A 148 -5.01 4.15 -4.98
CA ILE A 148 -4.56 5.25 -5.85
C ILE A 148 -3.05 5.37 -5.80
N TYR A 149 -2.49 5.36 -4.58
CA TYR A 149 -1.05 5.43 -4.34
C TYR A 149 -0.31 4.26 -4.99
N ASN A 150 -0.75 3.03 -4.74
CA ASN A 150 -0.07 1.83 -5.23
C ASN A 150 -0.17 1.71 -6.75
N PHE A 151 -1.33 2.00 -7.35
CA PHE A 151 -1.49 2.01 -8.79
C PHE A 151 -0.57 3.06 -9.45
N SER A 152 -0.50 4.26 -8.89
CA SER A 152 0.40 5.32 -9.38
C SER A 152 1.87 4.88 -9.32
N ASN A 153 2.26 4.20 -8.24
CA ASN A 153 3.61 3.66 -8.11
C ASN A 153 3.94 2.66 -9.23
N VAL A 154 3.01 1.75 -9.57
CA VAL A 154 3.19 0.82 -10.71
C VAL A 154 3.50 1.57 -12.00
N VAL A 155 2.71 2.59 -12.31
CA VAL A 155 2.90 3.41 -13.54
C VAL A 155 4.28 4.07 -13.54
N PHE A 156 4.74 4.60 -12.40
CA PHE A 156 6.06 5.21 -12.29
C PHE A 156 7.21 4.21 -12.41
N VAL A 157 7.06 2.99 -11.86
CA VAL A 157 8.04 1.91 -12.03
C VAL A 157 8.15 1.51 -13.49
N VAL A 158 7.02 1.28 -14.14
CA VAL A 158 6.96 0.84 -15.53
C VAL A 158 7.55 1.89 -16.48
N THR A 159 7.30 3.17 -16.21
CA THR A 159 7.85 4.28 -17.01
C THR A 159 9.31 4.61 -16.68
N GLY A 160 9.90 3.95 -15.67
CA GLY A 160 11.30 4.16 -15.25
C GLY A 160 11.56 5.52 -14.62
N ARG A 161 10.51 6.24 -14.17
CA ARG A 161 10.60 7.60 -13.63
C ARG A 161 10.94 7.57 -12.14
N ALA A 162 12.17 7.16 -11.80
CA ALA A 162 12.65 7.06 -10.42
C ALA A 162 12.51 8.38 -9.61
N GLN A 163 12.61 9.55 -10.26
CA GLN A 163 12.39 10.85 -9.59
C GLN A 163 10.96 10.99 -9.04
N ASN A 164 9.96 10.52 -9.78
CA ASN A 164 8.56 10.60 -9.36
C ASN A 164 8.29 9.71 -8.14
N MET A 165 9.03 8.60 -7.99
CA MET A 165 8.94 7.76 -6.79
C MET A 165 9.49 8.45 -5.56
N TYR A 166 10.61 9.18 -5.69
CA TYR A 166 11.16 9.95 -4.56
C TYR A 166 10.19 11.07 -4.15
N ILE A 167 9.58 11.76 -5.12
CA ILE A 167 8.53 12.76 -4.84
C ILE A 167 7.36 12.09 -4.11
N LEU A 168 6.89 10.94 -4.61
CA LEU A 168 5.79 10.20 -4.00
C LEU A 168 6.11 9.77 -2.57
N LEU A 169 7.34 9.31 -2.30
CA LEU A 169 7.83 8.98 -0.96
C LEU A 169 7.87 10.20 -0.04
N VAL A 170 8.39 11.34 -0.52
CA VAL A 170 8.47 12.57 0.28
C VAL A 170 7.07 13.08 0.60
N VAL A 171 6.17 13.08 -0.38
CA VAL A 171 4.75 13.46 -0.17
C VAL A 171 4.10 12.53 0.84
N ASN A 172 4.29 11.22 0.71
CA ASN A 172 3.74 10.24 1.66
C ASN A 172 4.28 10.48 3.08
N ALA A 173 5.60 10.62 3.23
CA ALA A 173 6.22 10.88 4.52
C ALA A 173 5.74 12.19 5.15
N PHE A 174 5.61 13.25 4.35
CA PHE A 174 5.14 14.55 4.82
C PHE A 174 3.67 14.51 5.23
N LEU A 175 2.81 13.84 4.45
CA LEU A 175 1.40 13.63 4.80
C LEU A 175 1.26 12.80 6.09
N LEU A 176 2.08 11.77 6.26
CA LEU A 176 2.08 10.92 7.45
C LEU A 176 2.45 11.73 8.71
N ILE A 177 3.51 12.53 8.63
CA ILE A 177 3.95 13.39 9.74
C ILE A 177 2.90 14.44 10.06
N ILE A 178 2.30 15.08 9.05
CA ILE A 178 1.23 16.07 9.25
C ILE A 178 0.02 15.41 9.91
N THR A 179 -0.39 14.24 9.41
CA THR A 179 -1.52 13.49 9.95
C THR A 179 -1.27 13.15 11.41
N ASP A 180 -0.11 12.58 11.72
CA ASP A 180 0.23 12.24 13.11
C ASP A 180 0.34 13.50 13.98
N PHE A 181 0.80 14.64 13.48
CA PHE A 181 0.78 15.90 14.22
C PHE A 181 -0.66 16.37 14.53
N PHE A 182 -1.54 16.40 13.54
CA PHE A 182 -2.95 16.81 13.75
C PHE A 182 -3.69 15.88 14.70
N PHE A 183 -3.48 14.56 14.60
CA PHE A 183 -4.21 13.58 15.41
C PHE A 183 -3.59 13.34 16.80
N LEU A 184 -2.27 13.48 16.98
CA LEU A 184 -1.62 13.34 18.28
C LEU A 184 -1.68 14.61 19.13
N THR A 185 -1.73 15.80 18.53
CA THR A 185 -1.85 17.07 19.27
C THR A 185 -3.28 17.34 19.80
N GLN A 186 -4.29 16.57 19.37
CA GLN A 186 -5.65 16.64 19.94
C GLN A 186 -5.89 15.74 21.17
N ARG A 187 -4.84 15.18 21.79
CA ARG A 187 -4.91 14.51 23.10
C ARG A 187 -4.37 15.40 24.21
#